data_AF-A0A246I5G1-F1
#
_entry.id   AF-A0A246I5G1-F1
#
_cell.length_a   1.000
_cell.length_b   1.000
_cell.length_c   1.000
_cell.angle_alpha   90.00
_cell.angle_beta   90.00
_cell.angle_gamma   90.00
#
_symmetry.space_group_name_H-M   'P 1'
#
loop_
_entity.id
_entity.type
_entity.pdbx_description
1 polymer ?
#
loop_
_entity_poly.entity_id
_entity_poly.type
_entity_poly.pdbx_seq_one_letter_code
_entity_poly.pdbx_strand_id
1 'polypeptide(L)'
;MSTDARLSVGLPGHPKTKKLIRRLDASAGWSLVCLILWARANRPDGDLSGMSAEDIELAADWTGENDAFVRELASVGFLDGVEGAYQLHDWADHQPWSAGSDLRSLKAKWNAVKRHHGEAEADRQVPEYARIRAASSDSDASSKKIDATSNAGSSDAAMRPAGSSNAPSPSPSPYPKEEKPPHTPPADAEGAKPGRRKREKITFAAFLDLCQEAGESAIPRTDPIFTFATDTGIPRDFLHLAWREFADRHRDSGRMQKDWRAHFRDAVRRNWFKLWWFPATGPCELTTAGVQLARERDAERAREQDQEQAA
;
A
#
# COMPACT_ATOMS: atom_id res chain seq x y z
N MET A 1 5.75 4.88 14.54
CA MET A 1 4.39 5.43 14.78
C MET A 1 3.83 5.85 13.43
N SER A 2 2.55 5.60 13.15
CA SER A 2 1.93 6.16 11.94
C SER A 2 1.96 7.68 12.03
N THR A 3 2.39 8.35 10.96
CA THR A 3 2.58 9.81 10.94
C THR A 3 1.33 10.59 10.51
N ASP A 4 0.28 9.89 10.05
CA ASP A 4 -0.92 10.48 9.45
C ASP A 4 -2.21 9.73 9.80
N ALA A 5 -3.31 10.46 9.84
CA ALA A 5 -4.68 9.92 9.86
C ALA A 5 -5.41 10.36 8.58
N ARG A 6 -6.31 9.52 8.07
CA ARG A 6 -7.12 9.86 6.89
C ARG A 6 -8.38 10.60 7.29
N LEU A 7 -8.68 11.69 6.60
CA LEU A 7 -9.95 12.40 6.72
C LEU A 7 -10.65 12.41 5.38
N SER A 8 -11.96 12.20 5.38
CA SER A 8 -12.76 12.31 4.16
C SER A 8 -12.78 13.76 3.67
N VAL A 9 -12.56 13.99 2.38
CA VAL A 9 -12.72 15.32 1.76
C VAL A 9 -14.15 15.85 1.89
N GLY A 10 -15.13 14.96 2.07
CA GLY A 10 -16.52 15.30 2.34
C GLY A 10 -16.83 15.60 3.80
N LEU A 11 -15.86 15.48 4.72
CA LEU A 11 -16.08 15.66 6.17
C LEU A 11 -16.73 17.01 6.50
N PRO A 12 -16.30 18.17 5.96
CA PRO A 12 -16.96 19.45 6.24
C PRO A 12 -18.40 19.52 5.73
N GLY A 13 -18.71 18.80 4.65
CA GLY A 13 -20.03 18.75 4.02
C GLY A 13 -20.99 17.75 4.65
N HIS A 14 -20.47 16.81 5.46
CA HIS A 14 -21.22 15.66 5.96
C HIS A 14 -22.35 16.06 6.92
N PRO A 15 -23.55 15.44 6.85
CA PRO A 15 -24.66 15.78 7.72
C PRO A 15 -24.35 15.65 9.21
N LYS A 16 -23.56 14.64 9.63
CA LYS A 16 -23.13 14.47 11.03
C LYS A 16 -22.29 15.68 11.49
N THR A 17 -21.30 16.09 10.69
CA THR A 17 -20.44 17.25 10.97
C THR A 17 -21.24 18.55 11.05
N LYS A 18 -22.16 18.77 10.09
CA LYS A 18 -23.01 19.97 10.09
C LYS A 18 -23.92 20.03 11.31
N LYS A 19 -24.47 18.89 11.75
CA LYS A 19 -25.27 18.81 12.98
C LYS A 19 -24.43 19.11 14.21
N LEU A 20 -23.23 18.52 14.31
CA LEU A 20 -22.28 18.77 15.40
C LEU A 20 -21.95 20.26 15.51
N ILE A 21 -21.50 20.87 14.41
CA ILE A 21 -21.14 22.30 14.38
C ILE A 21 -22.34 23.20 14.70
N ARG A 22 -23.55 22.81 14.28
CA ARG A 22 -24.75 23.59 14.59
C ARG A 22 -25.13 23.54 16.08
N ARG A 23 -24.81 22.46 16.79
CA ARG A 23 -25.16 22.27 18.21
C ARG A 23 -24.11 22.82 19.16
N LEU A 24 -22.83 22.68 18.80
CA LEU A 24 -21.69 22.99 19.67
C LEU A 24 -20.77 24.08 19.14
N ASP A 25 -21.08 24.70 18.01
CA ASP A 25 -20.27 25.69 17.29
C ASP A 25 -19.11 25.12 16.42
N ALA A 26 -18.37 26.04 15.77
CA ALA A 26 -17.30 25.70 14.84
C ALA A 26 -16.10 25.01 15.50
N SER A 27 -15.84 25.26 16.80
CA SER A 27 -14.74 24.64 17.55
C SER A 27 -14.92 23.13 17.69
N ALA A 28 -16.16 22.64 17.72
CA ALA A 28 -16.45 21.21 17.73
C ALA A 28 -16.02 20.52 16.43
N GLY A 29 -16.07 21.23 15.30
CA GLY A 29 -15.58 20.72 14.02
C GLY A 29 -14.07 20.47 14.03
N TRP A 30 -13.31 21.38 14.64
CA TRP A 30 -11.86 21.21 14.83
C TRP A 30 -11.54 20.13 15.87
N SER A 31 -12.28 20.09 16.97
CA SER A 31 -12.10 19.10 18.03
C SER A 31 -12.32 17.67 17.53
N LEU A 32 -13.24 17.46 16.58
CA LEU A 32 -13.41 16.17 15.90
C LEU A 32 -12.15 15.75 15.12
N VAL A 33 -11.49 16.70 14.44
CA VAL A 33 -10.23 16.44 13.73
C VAL A 33 -9.13 16.09 14.72
N CYS A 34 -8.99 16.84 15.81
CA CYS A 34 -8.04 16.55 16.88
C CYS A 34 -8.27 15.14 17.45
N LEU A 35 -9.52 14.77 17.75
CA LEU A 35 -9.86 13.45 18.27
C LEU A 35 -9.44 12.33 17.30
N ILE A 36 -9.71 12.47 16.00
CA ILE A 36 -9.31 11.47 14.99
C ILE A 36 -7.78 11.32 14.93
N LEU A 37 -7.05 12.44 14.98
CA LEU A 37 -5.58 12.44 14.98
C LEU A 37 -5.02 11.80 16.25
N TRP A 38 -5.57 12.16 17.41
CA TRP A 38 -5.19 11.60 18.70
C TRP A 38 -5.46 10.10 18.76
N ALA A 39 -6.66 9.67 18.34
CA ALA A 39 -7.02 8.26 18.29
C ALA A 39 -6.07 7.50 17.36
N ARG A 40 -5.71 8.06 16.21
CA ARG A 40 -4.73 7.40 15.33
C ARG A 40 -3.35 7.22 15.98
N ALA A 41 -2.93 8.15 16.83
CA ALA A 41 -1.64 8.09 17.51
C ALA A 41 -1.64 7.14 18.72
N ASN A 42 -2.76 7.06 19.46
CA ASN A 42 -2.82 6.42 20.78
C ASN A 42 -3.73 5.18 20.85
N ARG A 43 -4.75 5.11 19.99
CA ARG A 43 -5.79 4.07 19.90
C ARG A 43 -5.97 3.62 18.44
N PRO A 44 -5.00 2.88 17.87
CA PRO A 44 -4.96 2.59 16.44
C PRO A 44 -6.16 1.77 15.93
N ASP A 45 -6.82 1.01 16.79
CA ASP A 45 -8.07 0.28 16.52
C ASP A 45 -9.33 1.15 16.63
N GLY A 46 -9.21 2.41 17.06
CA GLY A 46 -10.31 3.35 17.24
C GLY A 46 -11.16 3.04 18.48
N ASP A 47 -10.68 2.14 19.33
CA ASP A 47 -11.32 1.81 20.61
C ASP A 47 -10.94 2.86 21.66
N LEU A 48 -11.96 3.52 22.22
CA LEU A 48 -11.81 4.50 23.29
C LEU A 48 -12.29 3.92 24.63
N SER A 49 -12.43 2.59 24.73
CA SER A 49 -12.78 1.92 25.99
C SER A 49 -11.82 2.29 27.13
N GLY A 50 -12.39 2.47 28.32
CA GLY A 50 -11.67 2.91 29.52
C GLY A 50 -11.35 4.41 29.59
N MET A 51 -11.76 5.21 28.61
CA MET A 51 -11.68 6.68 28.69
C MET A 51 -13.00 7.27 29.17
N SER A 52 -12.91 8.21 30.11
CA SER A 52 -14.06 9.04 30.50
C SER A 52 -14.40 10.05 29.40
N ALA A 53 -15.58 10.67 29.49
CA ALA A 53 -15.95 11.75 28.57
C ALA A 53 -14.98 12.93 28.66
N GLU A 54 -14.55 13.29 29.88
CA GLU A 54 -13.51 14.30 30.13
C GLU A 54 -12.18 13.93 29.44
N ASP A 55 -11.72 12.67 29.54
CA ASP A 55 -10.48 12.23 28.88
C ASP A 55 -10.56 12.34 27.35
N ILE A 56 -11.72 12.02 26.77
CA ILE A 56 -11.97 12.14 25.33
C ILE A 56 -11.99 13.61 24.90
N GLU A 57 -12.58 14.49 25.70
CA GLU A 57 -12.62 15.93 25.44
C GLU A 57 -11.23 16.57 25.53
N LEU A 58 -10.43 16.18 26.52
CA LEU A 58 -9.03 16.58 26.63
C LEU A 58 -8.20 16.07 25.44
N ALA A 59 -8.40 14.82 25.00
CA ALA A 59 -7.75 14.27 23.82
C ALA A 59 -8.15 14.99 22.51
N ALA A 60 -9.35 15.57 22.48
CA ALA A 60 -9.90 16.30 21.35
C ALA A 60 -9.58 17.80 21.36
N ASP A 61 -8.84 18.31 22.36
CA ASP A 61 -8.66 19.75 22.61
C ASP A 61 -10.00 20.51 22.70
N TRP A 62 -11.04 19.89 23.26
CA TRP A 62 -12.33 20.52 23.46
C TRP A 62 -12.28 21.50 24.64
N THR A 63 -12.78 22.72 24.42
CA THR A 63 -12.76 23.80 25.42
C THR A 63 -14.16 24.32 25.79
N GLY A 64 -15.22 23.63 25.38
CA GLY A 64 -16.60 24.04 25.63
C GLY A 64 -17.17 23.48 26.93
N GLU A 65 -18.49 23.29 26.97
CA GLU A 65 -19.16 22.67 28.12
C GLU A 65 -18.69 21.22 28.30
N ASN A 66 -18.48 20.82 29.55
CA ASN A 66 -18.05 19.47 29.92
C ASN A 66 -19.08 18.42 29.47
N ASP A 67 -18.61 17.29 28.98
CA ASP A 67 -19.37 16.16 28.44
C ASP A 67 -20.23 16.50 27.19
N ALA A 68 -20.28 17.76 26.77
CA ALA A 68 -21.13 18.18 25.67
C ALA A 68 -20.62 17.64 24.34
N PHE A 69 -19.31 17.60 24.15
CA PHE A 69 -18.73 17.13 22.91
C PHE A 69 -18.91 15.63 22.74
N VAL A 70 -18.62 14.83 23.76
CA VAL A 70 -18.83 13.37 23.71
C VAL A 70 -20.30 13.02 23.52
N ARG A 71 -21.19 13.67 24.28
CA ARG A 71 -22.65 13.48 24.18
C ARG A 71 -23.14 13.74 22.76
N GLU A 72 -22.68 14.82 22.13
CA GLU A 72 -23.10 15.16 20.78
C GLU A 72 -22.47 14.28 19.72
N LEU A 73 -21.21 13.87 19.86
CA LEU A 73 -20.57 12.89 18.98
C LEU A 73 -21.34 11.56 18.98
N ALA A 74 -21.74 11.07 20.15
CA ALA A 74 -22.59 9.89 20.27
C ALA A 74 -23.98 10.12 19.64
N SER A 75 -24.60 11.28 19.90
CA SER A 75 -25.92 11.63 19.33
C SER A 75 -25.93 11.70 17.80
N VAL A 76 -24.88 12.23 17.17
CA VAL A 76 -24.79 12.32 15.72
C VAL A 76 -24.22 11.05 15.07
N GLY A 77 -23.69 10.12 15.85
CA GLY A 77 -23.13 8.83 15.39
C GLY A 77 -21.69 8.94 14.86
N PHE A 78 -20.86 9.78 15.48
CA PHE A 78 -19.40 9.71 15.34
C PHE A 78 -18.76 8.79 16.40
N LEU A 79 -19.42 8.61 17.53
CA LEU A 79 -19.09 7.60 18.53
C LEU A 79 -20.22 6.58 18.63
N ASP A 80 -19.82 5.31 18.70
CA ASP A 80 -20.69 4.20 19.06
C ASP A 80 -20.42 3.80 20.52
N GLY A 81 -21.39 3.14 21.15
CA GLY A 81 -21.26 2.61 22.50
C GLY A 81 -21.84 3.52 23.59
N VAL A 82 -21.36 3.30 24.82
CA VAL A 82 -21.80 4.00 26.03
C VAL A 82 -20.60 4.58 26.77
N GLU A 83 -20.87 5.37 27.81
CA GLU A 83 -19.83 5.95 28.66
C GLU A 83 -18.82 4.88 29.15
N GLY A 84 -17.53 5.16 28.95
CA GLY A 84 -16.43 4.24 29.28
C GLY A 84 -16.20 3.10 28.27
N ALA A 85 -17.03 2.97 27.24
CA ALA A 85 -16.92 1.94 26.19
C ALA A 85 -17.20 2.53 24.79
N TYR A 86 -16.70 3.74 24.55
CA TYR A 86 -16.87 4.42 23.26
C TYR A 86 -15.96 3.83 22.19
N GLN A 87 -16.44 3.83 20.95
CA GLN A 87 -15.66 3.49 19.77
C GLN A 87 -15.90 4.52 18.66
N LEU A 88 -14.87 4.88 17.91
CA LEU A 88 -15.04 5.72 16.73
C LEU A 88 -15.82 4.96 15.65
N HIS A 89 -16.94 5.55 15.23
CA HIS A 89 -17.83 4.96 14.23
C HIS A 89 -17.14 4.82 12.87
N ASP A 90 -17.36 3.69 12.20
CA ASP A 90 -16.76 3.34 10.90
C ASP A 90 -15.23 3.49 10.87
N TRP A 91 -14.54 3.34 12.02
CA TRP A 91 -13.10 3.56 12.10
C TRP A 91 -12.31 2.66 11.16
N ALA A 92 -12.67 1.38 11.07
CA ALA A 92 -12.02 0.43 10.16
C ALA A 92 -12.22 0.80 8.68
N ASP A 93 -13.35 1.40 8.32
CA ASP A 93 -13.63 1.82 6.94
C ASP A 93 -12.88 3.11 6.57
N HIS A 94 -12.79 4.04 7.51
CA HIS A 94 -12.04 5.29 7.32
C HIS A 94 -10.52 5.10 7.45
N GLN A 95 -10.10 4.15 8.27
CA GLN A 95 -8.71 3.82 8.54
C GLN A 95 -8.44 2.32 8.25
N PRO A 96 -8.57 1.84 6.99
CA PRO A 96 -8.45 0.41 6.67
C PRO A 96 -7.08 -0.21 6.95
N TRP A 97 -6.07 0.62 7.25
CA TRP A 97 -4.73 0.21 7.61
C TRP A 97 -4.41 0.39 9.10
N SER A 98 -5.38 0.80 9.92
CA SER A 98 -5.22 0.98 11.36
C SER A 98 -5.62 -0.29 12.14
N ALA A 99 -6.69 -0.98 11.72
CA ALA A 99 -7.04 -2.30 12.25
C ALA A 99 -5.96 -3.34 11.85
N GLY A 100 -5.27 -3.89 12.85
CA GLY A 100 -4.24 -4.92 12.68
C GLY A 100 -2.85 -4.41 12.31
N SER A 101 -2.47 -3.14 12.59
CA SER A 101 -1.07 -2.70 12.46
C SER A 101 -0.12 -3.61 13.24
N ASP A 102 -0.54 -3.98 14.45
CA ASP A 102 0.27 -4.76 15.38
C ASP A 102 0.28 -6.22 14.97
N LEU A 103 -0.88 -6.78 14.61
CA LEU A 103 -0.95 -8.12 14.04
C LEU A 103 -0.17 -8.24 12.72
N ARG A 104 -0.21 -7.23 11.84
CA ARG A 104 0.58 -7.18 10.59
C ARG A 104 2.06 -7.04 10.89
N SER A 105 2.44 -6.24 11.88
CA SER A 105 3.83 -6.06 12.31
C SER A 105 4.40 -7.34 12.92
N LEU A 106 3.65 -7.97 13.84
CA LEU A 106 3.94 -9.26 14.45
C LEU A 106 4.05 -10.36 13.39
N LYS A 107 3.07 -10.44 12.47
CA LYS A 107 3.09 -11.35 11.31
C LYS A 107 4.29 -11.08 10.40
N ALA A 108 4.67 -9.82 10.19
CA ALA A 108 5.81 -9.45 9.36
C ALA A 108 7.14 -9.84 10.00
N LYS A 109 7.30 -9.59 11.32
CA LYS A 109 8.46 -10.03 12.13
C LYS A 109 8.57 -11.55 12.12
N TRP A 110 7.48 -12.26 12.40
CA TRP A 110 7.46 -13.72 12.39
C TRP A 110 7.81 -14.28 11.00
N ASN A 111 7.23 -13.73 9.94
CA ASN A 111 7.58 -14.12 8.56
C ASN A 111 9.03 -13.77 8.19
N ALA A 112 9.63 -12.74 8.79
CA ALA A 112 11.03 -12.41 8.59
C ALA A 112 11.93 -13.46 9.22
N VAL A 113 11.71 -13.81 10.48
CA VAL A 113 12.47 -14.86 11.18
C VAL A 113 12.29 -16.21 10.48
N LYS A 114 11.05 -16.57 10.12
CA LYS A 114 10.75 -17.82 9.40
C LYS A 114 11.53 -17.96 8.10
N ARG A 115 11.74 -16.86 7.38
CA ARG A 115 12.51 -16.84 6.12
C ARG A 115 13.99 -17.14 6.29
N HIS A 116 14.57 -16.88 7.45
CA HIS A 116 16.02 -17.03 7.70
C HIS A 116 16.35 -18.20 8.62
N HIS A 117 15.48 -18.54 9.58
CA HIS A 117 15.79 -19.49 10.66
C HIS A 117 14.74 -20.60 10.81
N GLY A 118 13.71 -20.63 9.96
CA GLY A 118 12.65 -21.63 10.01
C GLY A 118 11.56 -21.31 11.04
N GLU A 119 10.54 -22.16 11.07
CA GLU A 119 9.29 -21.90 11.79
C GLU A 119 9.44 -21.99 13.32
N ALA A 120 10.16 -23.00 13.82
CA ALA A 120 10.38 -23.17 15.26
C ALA A 120 11.12 -21.97 15.89
N GLU A 121 12.08 -21.40 15.16
CA GLU A 121 12.80 -20.20 15.62
C GLU A 121 11.94 -18.94 15.47
N ALA A 122 11.07 -18.86 14.46
CA ALA A 122 10.10 -17.77 14.34
C ALA A 122 9.07 -17.76 15.48
N ASP A 123 8.59 -18.93 15.88
CA ASP A 123 7.68 -19.08 17.03
C ASP A 123 8.37 -18.73 18.36
N ARG A 124 9.66 -19.07 18.50
CA ARG A 124 10.48 -18.67 19.67
C ARG A 124 10.71 -17.16 19.73
N GLN A 125 11.03 -16.52 18.60
CA GLN A 125 11.36 -15.09 18.56
C GLN A 125 10.13 -14.17 18.49
N VAL A 126 8.98 -14.67 18.01
CA VAL A 126 7.71 -13.92 17.99
C VAL A 126 6.59 -14.74 18.64
N PRO A 127 6.69 -15.03 19.95
CA PRO A 127 5.79 -15.95 20.65
C PRO A 127 4.35 -15.42 20.74
N GLU A 128 4.18 -14.10 20.73
CA GLU A 128 2.87 -13.46 20.72
C GLU A 128 2.07 -13.80 19.44
N TYR A 129 2.72 -13.71 18.27
CA TYR A 129 2.09 -14.11 17.01
C TYR A 129 1.84 -15.62 16.95
N ALA A 130 2.74 -16.42 17.51
CA ALA A 130 2.57 -17.87 17.57
C ALA A 130 1.31 -18.26 18.36
N ARG A 131 1.05 -17.60 19.51
CA ARG A 131 -0.17 -17.81 20.31
C ARG A 131 -1.43 -17.41 19.56
N ILE A 132 -1.43 -16.23 18.92
CA ILE A 132 -2.58 -15.76 18.12
C ILE A 132 -2.86 -16.74 16.98
N ARG A 133 -1.82 -17.18 16.26
CA ARG A 133 -1.92 -18.17 15.17
C ARG A 133 -2.45 -19.52 15.64
N ALA A 134 -2.03 -20.00 16.81
CA ALA A 134 -2.50 -21.24 17.40
C ALA A 134 -3.98 -21.13 17.83
N ALA A 135 -4.36 -20.04 18.49
CA ALA A 135 -5.74 -19.79 18.90
C ALA A 135 -6.71 -19.64 17.71
N SER A 136 -6.25 -19.07 16.60
CA SER A 136 -7.01 -19.03 15.34
C SER A 136 -7.09 -20.39 14.63
N SER A 137 -6.19 -21.34 14.91
CA SER A 137 -6.26 -22.70 14.32
C SER A 137 -7.22 -23.61 15.08
N ASP A 138 -7.41 -23.41 16.39
CA ASP A 138 -8.33 -24.21 17.21
C ASP A 138 -9.81 -23.78 17.08
N SER A 139 -10.08 -22.59 16.53
CA SER A 139 -11.43 -22.02 16.43
C SER A 139 -12.10 -22.19 15.06
N ASP A 140 -11.43 -22.78 14.06
CA ASP A 140 -11.81 -22.58 12.65
C ASP A 140 -11.95 -23.86 11.81
N ALA A 141 -12.56 -24.89 12.38
CA ALA A 141 -13.14 -26.00 11.60
C ALA A 141 -14.40 -25.58 10.80
N SER A 142 -14.81 -24.31 10.83
CA SER A 142 -16.02 -23.84 10.15
C SER A 142 -16.02 -22.35 9.77
N SER A 143 -14.97 -21.80 9.15
CA SER A 143 -15.13 -20.60 8.32
C SER A 143 -14.06 -20.48 7.22
N LYS A 144 -14.26 -21.26 6.15
CA LYS A 144 -13.50 -21.11 4.91
C LYS A 144 -13.93 -19.83 4.19
N LYS A 145 -13.39 -18.67 4.61
CA LYS A 145 -13.27 -17.42 3.82
C LYS A 145 -12.64 -16.33 4.71
N ILE A 146 -11.34 -16.13 4.55
CA ILE A 146 -10.68 -14.85 4.25
C ILE A 146 -9.20 -15.24 4.13
N ASP A 147 -8.78 -15.52 2.90
CA ASP A 147 -7.36 -15.65 2.60
C ASP A 147 -7.00 -14.76 1.43
N ALA A 148 -5.84 -14.14 1.60
CA ALA A 148 -4.99 -13.51 0.61
C ALA A 148 -5.43 -12.17 0.00
N THR A 149 -5.07 -11.07 0.66
CA THR A 149 -4.29 -10.02 -0.04
C THR A 149 -3.19 -9.47 0.88
N SER A 150 -2.09 -10.21 0.94
CA SER A 150 -0.80 -9.69 1.40
C SER A 150 -0.33 -8.55 0.51
N ASN A 151 -0.03 -7.39 1.10
CA ASN A 151 0.91 -6.44 0.48
C ASN A 151 2.02 -6.12 1.49
N ALA A 152 2.97 -7.05 1.57
CA ALA A 152 4.26 -6.83 2.20
C ALA A 152 5.17 -6.10 1.20
N GLY A 153 5.51 -4.84 1.48
CA GLY A 153 6.33 -4.04 0.58
C GLY A 153 6.96 -2.78 1.19
N SER A 154 8.06 -2.98 1.92
CA SER A 154 9.20 -2.05 2.13
C SER A 154 9.09 -0.91 3.13
N SER A 155 9.97 -0.95 4.14
CA SER A 155 11.03 0.06 4.31
C SER A 155 12.04 -0.39 5.36
N ASP A 156 13.14 -0.98 4.89
CA ASP A 156 14.49 -0.77 5.43
C ASP A 156 15.13 0.18 4.38
N ALA A 157 15.90 1.23 4.69
CA ALA A 157 16.73 1.49 5.85
C ALA A 157 16.98 3.00 6.01
N ALA A 158 17.29 3.43 7.23
CA ALA A 158 18.06 4.63 7.49
C ALA A 158 18.99 4.36 8.68
N MET A 159 20.22 3.88 8.41
CA MET A 159 21.33 4.09 9.33
C MET A 159 22.61 4.35 8.55
N ARG A 160 23.18 5.52 8.80
CA ARG A 160 24.52 5.96 8.37
C ARG A 160 25.58 5.45 9.37
N PRO A 161 26.87 5.42 8.98
CA PRO A 161 27.88 4.58 9.62
C PRO A 161 28.69 5.34 10.69
N ALA A 162 29.11 4.60 11.71
CA ALA A 162 30.27 4.86 12.57
C ALA A 162 30.83 3.45 12.89
N GLY A 163 32.10 3.12 12.92
CA GLY A 163 33.35 3.87 12.99
C GLY A 163 34.30 3.03 13.87
N SER A 164 35.49 2.68 13.36
CA SER A 164 36.67 2.18 14.08
C SER A 164 36.68 0.75 14.68
N SER A 165 37.48 -0.11 14.02
CA SER A 165 38.38 -1.20 14.46
C SER A 165 38.35 -1.76 15.89
N ASN A 166 38.49 -3.10 16.03
CA ASN A 166 39.77 -3.78 16.35
C ASN A 166 39.61 -5.31 16.60
N ALA A 167 40.29 -6.12 15.77
CA ALA A 167 40.85 -7.48 16.02
C ALA A 167 39.92 -8.73 16.10
N PRO A 168 40.45 -9.97 15.96
CA PRO A 168 41.15 -10.52 14.79
C PRO A 168 40.59 -11.89 14.32
N SER A 169 40.92 -12.28 13.08
CA SER A 169 40.68 -13.62 12.52
C SER A 169 41.30 -14.75 13.34
N PRO A 170 40.67 -15.94 13.31
CA PRO A 170 41.45 -17.14 13.08
C PRO A 170 40.79 -18.06 12.04
N SER A 171 41.52 -18.29 10.94
CA SER A 171 41.48 -19.57 10.24
C SER A 171 42.52 -20.48 10.89
N PRO A 172 42.23 -21.78 11.04
CA PRO A 172 42.91 -22.70 10.13
C PRO A 172 42.02 -23.86 9.66
N SER A 173 42.09 -24.14 8.36
CA SER A 173 41.98 -25.52 7.82
C SER A 173 43.30 -26.25 8.12
N PRO A 174 43.31 -27.57 8.38
CA PRO A 174 43.13 -28.56 7.32
C PRO A 174 42.40 -29.84 7.76
N TYR A 175 41.66 -30.50 6.87
CA TYR A 175 42.00 -31.86 6.41
C TYR A 175 41.06 -32.32 5.29
N PRO A 176 41.57 -33.00 4.24
CA PRO A 176 40.82 -33.40 3.04
C PRO A 176 40.30 -34.83 3.16
N LYS A 177 39.10 -35.11 2.63
CA LYS A 177 38.69 -36.47 2.23
C LYS A 177 37.86 -36.45 0.94
N GLU A 178 38.57 -36.85 -0.11
CA GLU A 178 38.20 -37.83 -1.15
C GLU A 178 36.97 -37.61 -2.03
N GLU A 179 37.29 -37.34 -3.30
CA GLU A 179 36.44 -37.49 -4.48
C GLU A 179 36.09 -38.95 -4.79
N LYS A 180 34.84 -39.18 -5.24
CA LYS A 180 34.52 -40.17 -6.27
C LYS A 180 33.46 -39.57 -7.24
N PRO A 181 33.70 -39.53 -8.56
CA PRO A 181 32.68 -39.22 -9.57
C PRO A 181 32.09 -40.53 -10.16
N PRO A 182 31.29 -40.49 -11.23
CA PRO A 182 29.96 -39.92 -11.37
C PRO A 182 28.93 -41.02 -11.72
N HIS A 183 27.71 -40.94 -11.19
CA HIS A 183 26.59 -41.80 -11.66
C HIS A 183 25.48 -40.93 -12.29
N THR A 184 25.41 -40.96 -13.62
CA THR A 184 24.13 -40.97 -14.37
C THR A 184 23.57 -42.41 -14.32
N PRO A 185 22.25 -42.70 -14.48
CA PRO A 185 21.25 -42.10 -15.41
C PRO A 185 19.80 -42.08 -14.78
N PRO A 186 18.64 -42.10 -15.50
CA PRO A 186 18.26 -41.72 -16.86
C PRO A 186 17.13 -40.66 -16.91
N ALA A 187 16.74 -40.30 -18.14
CA ALA A 187 15.64 -39.42 -18.52
C ALA A 187 14.24 -39.89 -18.04
N ASP A 188 13.31 -38.93 -18.14
CA ASP A 188 11.84 -39.01 -18.02
C ASP A 188 11.22 -38.84 -16.62
N ALA A 189 11.01 -37.56 -16.26
CA ALA A 189 9.81 -37.10 -15.57
C ALA A 189 9.59 -35.62 -15.93
N GLU A 190 8.71 -35.38 -16.92
CA GLU A 190 8.12 -34.08 -17.18
C GLU A 190 7.49 -33.51 -15.89
N GLY A 191 7.67 -32.20 -15.65
CA GLY A 191 6.86 -31.48 -14.68
C GLY A 191 7.61 -30.74 -13.57
N ALA A 192 8.71 -30.04 -13.86
CA ALA A 192 9.25 -29.05 -12.94
C ALA A 192 9.10 -27.64 -13.53
N LYS A 193 8.04 -26.93 -13.10
CA LYS A 193 7.88 -25.49 -13.37
C LYS A 193 9.13 -24.76 -12.85
N PRO A 194 9.81 -23.92 -13.66
CA PRO A 194 11.03 -23.26 -13.22
C PRO A 194 10.72 -22.38 -12.00
N GLY A 195 11.44 -22.63 -10.91
CA GLY A 195 11.32 -21.90 -9.66
C GLY A 195 11.39 -20.40 -9.94
N ARG A 196 10.37 -19.65 -9.50
CA ARG A 196 10.23 -18.21 -9.75
C ARG A 196 11.46 -17.50 -9.16
N ARG A 197 12.40 -17.11 -10.02
CA ARG A 197 13.54 -16.26 -9.64
C ARG A 197 13.01 -15.07 -8.85
N LYS A 198 13.58 -14.85 -7.67
CA LYS A 198 13.19 -13.80 -6.73
C LYS A 198 13.49 -12.45 -7.41
N ARG A 199 12.49 -11.82 -8.02
CA ARG A 199 12.65 -10.54 -8.72
C ARG A 199 13.08 -9.47 -7.72
N GLU A 200 14.28 -8.94 -7.92
CA GLU A 200 14.80 -7.81 -7.18
C GLU A 200 14.00 -6.55 -7.52
N LYS A 201 14.02 -5.57 -6.61
CA LYS A 201 13.39 -4.28 -6.88
C LYS A 201 14.35 -3.46 -7.72
N ILE A 202 13.86 -2.87 -8.79
CA ILE A 202 14.63 -2.01 -9.69
C ILE A 202 13.93 -0.66 -9.81
N THR A 203 14.68 0.39 -10.13
CA THR A 203 14.11 1.71 -10.46
C THR A 203 13.37 1.65 -11.79
N PHE A 204 12.57 2.68 -12.10
CA PHE A 204 11.87 2.72 -13.39
C PHE A 204 12.86 2.87 -14.55
N ALA A 205 13.89 3.70 -14.40
CA ALA A 205 14.98 3.82 -15.36
C ALA A 205 15.67 2.47 -15.64
N ALA A 206 16.12 1.77 -14.59
CA ALA A 206 16.75 0.45 -14.75
C ALA A 206 15.81 -0.59 -15.37
N PHE A 207 14.49 -0.48 -15.16
CA PHE A 207 13.52 -1.31 -15.84
C PHE A 207 13.42 -1.03 -17.34
N LEU A 208 13.44 0.24 -17.73
CA LEU A 208 13.45 0.62 -19.14
C LEU A 208 14.74 0.14 -19.82
N ASP A 209 15.89 0.29 -19.15
CA ASP A 209 17.19 -0.20 -19.65
C ASP A 209 17.16 -1.71 -19.88
N LEU A 210 16.67 -2.48 -18.90
CA LEU A 210 16.52 -3.94 -19.05
C LEU A 210 15.56 -4.33 -20.19
N CYS A 211 14.48 -3.57 -20.41
CA CYS A 211 13.58 -3.82 -21.53
C CYS A 211 14.29 -3.54 -22.87
N GLN A 212 15.04 -2.44 -22.94
CA GLN A 212 15.80 -2.05 -24.12
C GLN A 212 16.90 -3.07 -24.44
N GLU A 213 17.68 -3.51 -23.44
CA GLU A 213 18.70 -4.55 -23.59
C GLU A 213 18.11 -5.89 -24.05
N ALA A 214 16.92 -6.23 -23.56
CA ALA A 214 16.20 -7.42 -23.99
C ALA A 214 15.51 -7.27 -25.36
N GLY A 215 15.54 -6.09 -25.98
CA GLY A 215 14.81 -5.78 -27.22
C GLY A 215 13.29 -5.87 -27.07
N GLU A 216 12.78 -5.77 -25.84
CA GLU A 216 11.36 -5.91 -25.52
C GLU A 216 10.74 -4.53 -25.27
N SER A 217 9.51 -4.31 -25.74
CA SER A 217 8.78 -3.09 -25.36
C SER A 217 8.51 -3.08 -23.85
N ALA A 218 8.61 -1.90 -23.23
CA ALA A 218 8.33 -1.74 -21.80
C ALA A 218 6.95 -2.31 -21.41
N ILE A 219 5.95 -2.12 -22.27
CA ILE A 219 4.65 -2.81 -22.23
C ILE A 219 4.49 -3.63 -23.52
N PRO A 220 4.74 -4.96 -23.49
CA PRO A 220 4.61 -5.82 -24.66
C PRO A 220 3.17 -5.88 -25.16
N ARG A 221 2.97 -6.12 -26.46
CA ARG A 221 1.63 -6.25 -27.05
C ARG A 221 0.79 -7.38 -26.44
N THR A 222 1.44 -8.37 -25.85
CA THR A 222 0.81 -9.50 -25.14
C THR A 222 0.46 -9.18 -23.68
N ASP A 223 0.74 -7.97 -23.20
CA ASP A 223 0.40 -7.59 -21.82
C ASP A 223 -1.13 -7.58 -21.62
N PRO A 224 -1.65 -8.20 -20.55
CA PRO A 224 -3.09 -8.27 -20.27
C PRO A 224 -3.79 -6.91 -20.16
N ILE A 225 -3.05 -5.81 -20.05
CA ILE A 225 -3.63 -4.47 -20.00
C ILE A 225 -4.39 -4.09 -21.28
N PHE A 226 -3.96 -4.59 -22.44
CA PHE A 226 -4.63 -4.31 -23.70
C PHE A 226 -5.96 -5.06 -23.83
N THR A 227 -6.01 -6.31 -23.34
CA THR A 227 -7.27 -7.06 -23.22
C THR A 227 -8.23 -6.34 -22.28
N PHE A 228 -7.76 -5.96 -21.08
CA PHE A 228 -8.57 -5.20 -20.13
C PHE A 228 -9.13 -3.88 -20.72
N ALA A 229 -8.30 -3.12 -21.43
CA ALA A 229 -8.74 -1.87 -22.04
C ALA A 229 -9.78 -2.09 -23.13
N THR A 230 -9.62 -3.16 -23.92
CA THR A 230 -10.61 -3.55 -24.93
C THR A 230 -11.94 -3.91 -24.26
N ASP A 231 -11.91 -4.76 -23.24
CA ASP A 231 -13.10 -5.23 -22.53
C ASP A 231 -13.84 -4.10 -21.80
N THR A 232 -13.11 -3.08 -21.34
CA THR A 232 -13.68 -1.93 -20.63
C THR A 232 -14.00 -0.75 -21.55
N GLY A 233 -13.71 -0.85 -22.86
CA GLY A 233 -13.97 0.22 -23.82
C GLY A 233 -13.03 1.42 -23.71
N ILE A 234 -11.83 1.25 -23.15
CA ILE A 234 -10.79 2.28 -23.09
C ILE A 234 -10.00 2.28 -24.41
N PRO A 235 -10.01 3.37 -25.19
CA PRO A 235 -9.23 3.47 -26.41
C PRO A 235 -7.74 3.27 -26.18
N ARG A 236 -7.07 2.62 -27.13
CA ARG A 236 -5.63 2.34 -27.05
C ARG A 236 -4.80 3.63 -26.93
N ASP A 237 -5.22 4.71 -27.58
CA ASP A 237 -4.54 5.99 -27.48
C ASP A 237 -4.58 6.56 -26.06
N PHE A 238 -5.63 6.28 -25.28
CA PHE A 238 -5.73 6.72 -23.90
C PHE A 238 -4.79 5.91 -22.99
N LEU A 239 -4.57 4.62 -23.31
CA LEU A 239 -3.50 3.85 -22.66
C LEU A 239 -2.11 4.40 -22.96
N HIS A 240 -1.86 4.86 -24.19
CA HIS A 240 -0.60 5.49 -24.55
C HIS A 240 -0.38 6.80 -23.77
N LEU A 241 -1.44 7.60 -23.59
CA LEU A 241 -1.40 8.78 -22.72
C LEU A 241 -1.10 8.40 -21.26
N ALA A 242 -1.78 7.38 -20.72
CA ALA A 242 -1.50 6.90 -19.37
C ALA A 242 -0.07 6.38 -19.21
N TRP A 243 0.46 5.67 -20.21
CA TRP A 243 1.84 5.18 -20.17
C TRP A 243 2.85 6.33 -20.16
N ARG A 244 2.58 7.40 -20.92
CA ARG A 244 3.44 8.58 -20.96
C ARG A 244 3.50 9.27 -19.59
N GLU A 245 2.35 9.64 -19.04
CA GLU A 245 2.27 10.26 -17.70
C GLU A 245 2.88 9.36 -16.62
N PHE A 246 2.64 8.04 -16.72
CA PHE A 246 3.25 7.08 -15.81
C PHE A 246 4.77 7.08 -15.92
N ALA A 247 5.31 7.09 -17.14
CA ALA A 247 6.75 7.09 -17.37
C ALA A 247 7.39 8.38 -16.88
N ASP A 248 6.81 9.54 -17.19
CA ASP A 248 7.34 10.86 -16.80
C ASP A 248 7.39 11.00 -15.28
N ARG A 249 6.34 10.58 -14.58
CA ARG A 249 6.29 10.64 -13.11
C ARG A 249 7.30 9.72 -12.42
N HIS A 250 7.65 8.59 -13.04
CA HIS A 250 8.44 7.56 -12.38
C HIS A 250 9.91 7.51 -12.80
N ARG A 251 10.27 8.10 -13.95
CA ARG A 251 11.63 8.14 -14.50
C ARG A 251 12.67 8.56 -13.46
N ASP A 252 12.43 9.68 -12.79
CA ASP A 252 13.39 10.27 -11.84
C ASP A 252 12.92 10.21 -10.37
N SER A 253 11.86 9.44 -10.10
CA SER A 253 11.23 9.38 -8.77
C SER A 253 12.06 8.67 -7.69
N GLY A 254 13.10 7.92 -8.07
CA GLY A 254 13.85 7.03 -7.18
C GLY A 254 13.03 5.84 -6.62
N ARG A 255 11.75 5.72 -6.98
CA ARG A 255 10.90 4.60 -6.56
C ARG A 255 11.43 3.30 -7.15
N MET A 256 11.39 2.23 -6.36
CA MET A 256 11.81 0.89 -6.79
C MET A 256 10.64 -0.08 -6.72
N GLN A 257 10.44 -0.85 -7.80
CA GLN A 257 9.38 -1.86 -7.87
C GLN A 257 9.93 -3.20 -8.33
N LYS A 258 9.28 -4.28 -7.88
CA LYS A 258 9.58 -5.65 -8.34
C LYS A 258 9.01 -5.94 -9.73
N ASP A 259 7.96 -5.22 -10.10
CA ASP A 259 7.23 -5.41 -11.35
C ASP A 259 6.57 -4.08 -11.77
N TRP A 260 7.24 -3.34 -12.63
CA TRP A 260 6.74 -2.07 -13.15
C TRP A 260 5.54 -2.23 -14.06
N ARG A 261 5.45 -3.33 -14.82
CA ARG A 261 4.27 -3.64 -15.65
C ARG A 261 3.04 -3.82 -14.77
N ALA A 262 3.16 -4.55 -13.65
CA ALA A 262 2.07 -4.70 -12.68
C ALA A 262 1.66 -3.36 -12.04
N HIS A 263 2.64 -2.49 -11.74
CA HIS A 263 2.37 -1.16 -11.19
C HIS A 263 1.59 -0.28 -12.18
N PHE A 264 1.99 -0.29 -13.45
CA PHE A 264 1.28 0.41 -14.52
C PHE A 264 -0.14 -0.12 -14.71
N ARG A 265 -0.32 -1.45 -14.69
CA ARG A 265 -1.65 -2.06 -14.76
C ARG A 265 -2.59 -1.59 -13.65
N ASP A 266 -2.11 -1.47 -12.40
CA ASP A 266 -2.91 -0.93 -11.30
C ASP A 266 -3.27 0.53 -11.52
N ALA A 267 -2.33 1.33 -12.03
CA ALA A 267 -2.55 2.74 -12.34
C ALA A 267 -3.66 2.95 -13.38
N VAL A 268 -3.68 2.13 -14.44
CA VAL A 268 -4.73 2.15 -15.47
C VAL A 268 -6.07 1.67 -14.91
N ARG A 269 -6.11 0.53 -14.21
CA ARG A 269 -7.37 -0.04 -13.69
C ARG A 269 -8.08 0.87 -12.71
N ARG A 270 -7.31 1.63 -11.92
CA ARG A 270 -7.84 2.59 -10.94
C ARG A 270 -7.92 4.01 -11.46
N ASN A 271 -7.55 4.23 -12.73
CA ASN A 271 -7.53 5.53 -13.38
C ASN A 271 -6.85 6.59 -12.48
N TRP A 272 -5.60 6.33 -12.06
CA TRP A 272 -4.86 7.18 -11.11
C TRP A 272 -4.75 8.63 -11.58
N PHE A 273 -4.50 8.81 -12.87
CA PHE A 273 -4.29 10.11 -13.49
C PHE A 273 -5.60 10.79 -13.92
N LYS A 274 -6.75 10.14 -13.72
CA LYS A 274 -8.07 10.66 -14.07
C LYS A 274 -8.15 11.14 -15.52
N LEU A 275 -7.54 10.41 -16.47
CA LEU A 275 -7.40 10.87 -17.86
C LEU A 275 -8.67 10.66 -18.68
N TRP A 276 -9.52 9.72 -18.28
CA TRP A 276 -10.76 9.42 -18.97
C TRP A 276 -11.92 9.20 -18.01
N TRP A 277 -13.12 9.22 -18.58
CA TRP A 277 -14.38 8.90 -17.91
C TRP A 277 -15.31 8.15 -18.88
N PHE A 278 -16.36 7.54 -18.33
CA PHE A 278 -17.34 6.79 -19.10
C PHE A 278 -18.69 7.50 -19.04
N PRO A 279 -19.19 8.06 -20.15
CA PRO A 279 -20.53 8.63 -20.22
C PRO A 279 -21.62 7.56 -20.07
N ALA A 280 -22.82 7.98 -19.67
CA ALA A 280 -23.97 7.09 -19.56
C ALA A 280 -24.36 6.46 -20.91
N THR A 281 -24.08 7.17 -22.00
CA THR A 281 -24.27 6.72 -23.37
C THR A 281 -23.08 7.19 -24.20
N GLY A 282 -22.35 6.26 -24.82
CA GLY A 282 -21.25 6.59 -25.72
C GLY A 282 -19.92 5.93 -25.35
N PRO A 283 -18.88 6.17 -26.17
CA PRO A 283 -17.55 5.65 -25.92
C PRO A 283 -16.88 6.38 -24.74
N CYS A 284 -15.79 5.80 -24.24
CA CYS A 284 -14.94 6.44 -23.25
C CYS A 284 -14.39 7.78 -23.78
N GLU A 285 -14.44 8.82 -22.95
CA GLU A 285 -14.01 10.18 -23.31
C GLU A 285 -12.86 10.66 -22.40
N LEU A 286 -12.00 11.53 -22.94
CA LEU A 286 -10.95 12.17 -22.15
C LEU A 286 -11.55 13.21 -21.20
N THR A 287 -10.96 13.31 -20.01
CA THR A 287 -11.19 14.45 -19.10
C THR A 287 -10.36 15.65 -19.55
N THR A 288 -10.52 16.81 -18.91
CA THR A 288 -9.66 17.98 -19.11
C THR A 288 -8.17 17.62 -18.97
N ALA A 289 -7.81 16.81 -17.98
CA ALA A 289 -6.43 16.34 -17.78
C ALA A 289 -5.95 15.46 -18.94
N GLY A 290 -6.81 14.55 -19.42
CA GLY A 290 -6.53 13.73 -20.59
C GLY A 290 -6.32 14.55 -21.87
N VAL A 291 -7.15 15.57 -22.10
CA VAL A 291 -7.05 16.47 -23.25
C VAL A 291 -5.78 17.31 -23.20
N GLN A 292 -5.41 17.84 -22.04
CA GLN A 292 -4.16 18.60 -21.87
C GLN A 292 -2.95 17.75 -22.23
N LEU A 293 -2.87 16.53 -21.68
CA LEU A 293 -1.78 15.61 -21.95
C LEU A 293 -1.72 15.18 -23.43
N ALA A 294 -2.88 15.00 -24.08
CA ALA A 294 -2.94 14.72 -25.51
C ALA A 294 -2.38 15.87 -26.35
N ARG A 295 -2.74 17.12 -26.01
CA ARG A 295 -2.23 18.31 -26.71
C ARG A 295 -0.72 18.48 -26.54
N GLU A 296 -0.20 18.25 -25.35
CA GLU A 296 1.26 18.29 -25.11
C GLU A 296 1.99 17.27 -25.96
N ARG A 297 1.47 16.03 -26.06
CA ARG A 297 2.03 14.98 -26.93
C ARG A 297 2.06 15.38 -28.39
N ASP A 298 0.96 15.94 -28.86
CA ASP A 298 0.83 16.31 -30.26
C ASP A 298 1.75 17.50 -30.58
N ALA A 299 1.92 18.44 -29.64
CA ALA A 299 2.86 19.55 -29.76
C ALA A 299 4.33 19.12 -29.70
N GLU A 300 4.69 18.12 -28.90
CA GLU A 300 6.04 17.52 -28.90
C GLU A 300 6.35 16.84 -30.23
N ARG A 301 5.44 16.00 -30.72
CA ARG A 301 5.62 15.33 -32.02
C ARG A 301 5.73 16.30 -33.18
N ALA A 302 4.96 17.39 -33.16
CA ALA A 302 5.07 18.44 -34.18
C ALA A 302 6.46 19.12 -34.14
N ARG A 303 6.96 19.45 -32.94
CA ARG A 303 8.30 20.04 -32.78
C ARG A 303 9.42 19.11 -33.25
N GLU A 304 9.30 17.81 -32.98
CA GLU A 304 10.25 16.80 -33.46
C GLU A 304 10.23 16.70 -34.99
N GLN A 305 9.05 16.69 -35.61
CA GLN A 305 8.90 16.66 -37.07
C GLN A 305 9.46 17.91 -37.75
N ASP A 306 9.23 19.09 -37.17
CA ASP A 306 9.78 20.34 -37.68
C ASP A 306 11.32 20.38 -37.57
N GLN A 307 11.88 19.81 -36.51
CA GLN A 307 13.33 19.67 -36.34
C GLN A 307 13.95 18.68 -37.34
N GLU A 308 13.29 17.54 -37.60
CA GLU A 308 13.73 16.57 -38.60
C GLU A 308 13.63 17.10 -40.04
N GLN A 309 12.64 17.96 -40.34
CA GLN A 309 12.51 18.59 -41.65
C GLN A 309 13.48 19.76 -41.87
N ALA A 310 13.99 20.35 -40.79
CA ALA A 310 14.96 21.45 -40.82
C ALA A 310 16.44 20.99 -40.80
N ALA A 311 16.70 19.71 -40.56
CA ALA A 311 18.02 19.09 -40.53
C ALA A 311 18.38 18.40 -41.85
#